data_AF-A0A4R7WD73-F1
#
_entry.id   AF-A0A4R7WD73-F1
#
_cell.length_a   1.000
_cell.length_b   1.000
_cell.length_c   1.000
_cell.angle_alpha   90.00
_cell.angle_beta   90.00
_cell.angle_gamma   90.00
#
_symmetry.space_group_name_H-M   'P 1'
#
loop_
_entity.id
_entity.type
_entity.pdbx_description
1 polymer ?
#
loop_
_entity_poly.entity_id
_entity_poly.type
_entity_poly.pdbx_seq_one_letter_code
_entity_poly.pdbx_strand_id
1 'polypeptide(L)' 'MLHSSFQDRYKDVSYKITFYNHQGGWTTELHIEGLPRIRDSDHFWTSKEDAHEAARKVAEDMIDG' A
#
# COMPACT_ATOMS: atom_id res chain seq x y z
N MET A 1 5.64 -11.28 -13.19
CA MET A 1 5.76 -10.36 -12.03
C MET A 1 4.68 -10.76 -11.04
N LEU A 2 5.03 -11.18 -9.83
CA LEU A 2 4.05 -11.52 -8.80
C LEU A 2 3.50 -10.20 -8.24
N HIS A 3 2.25 -9.89 -8.59
CA HIS A 3 1.51 -8.80 -7.96
C HIS A 3 0.55 -9.44 -6.97
N SER A 4 0.79 -9.21 -5.67
CA SER A 4 -0.21 -9.55 -4.65
C SER A 4 -0.97 -8.27 -4.32
N SER A 5 -2.25 -8.39 -3.99
CA SER A 5 -2.99 -7.26 -3.42
C SER A 5 -3.65 -7.67 -2.12
N PHE A 6 -3.64 -6.74 -1.16
CA PHE A 6 -4.36 -6.80 0.09
C PHE A 6 -5.45 -5.74 0.06
N GLN A 7 -6.64 -6.06 0.54
CA GLN A 7 -7.75 -5.11 0.62
C GLN A 7 -8.34 -5.21 2.01
N ASP A 8 -8.60 -4.06 2.62
CA ASP A 8 -9.11 -3.95 3.98
C ASP A 8 -9.95 -2.67 4.12
N ARG A 9 -10.56 -2.47 5.29
CA ARG A 9 -11.46 -1.34 5.55
C ARG A 9 -11.15 -0.73 6.90
N TYR A 10 -10.93 0.58 6.91
CA TYR A 10 -10.65 1.37 8.11
C TYR A 10 -11.64 2.54 8.21
N LYS A 11 -12.35 2.65 9.34
CA LYS A 11 -13.36 3.70 9.60
C LYS A 11 -14.41 3.86 8.48
N ASP A 12 -14.95 2.73 8.01
CA ASP A 12 -15.88 2.64 6.88
C ASP A 12 -15.29 2.99 5.49
N VAL A 13 -14.04 3.42 5.42
CA VAL A 13 -13.32 3.67 4.16
C VAL A 13 -12.55 2.43 3.74
N SER A 14 -12.81 1.96 2.52
CA SER A 14 -12.12 0.79 1.96
C SER A 14 -10.80 1.21 1.33
N TYR A 15 -9.73 0.43 1.53
CA TYR A 15 -8.45 0.66 0.89
C TYR A 15 -7.83 -0.64 0.36
N LYS A 16 -7.03 -0.52 -0.70
CA LYS A 16 -6.35 -1.62 -1.36
C LYS A 16 -4.87 -1.30 -1.50
N ILE A 17 -4.03 -2.22 -1.04
CA ILE A 17 -2.57 -2.18 -1.15
C ILE A 17 -2.17 -3.21 -2.20
N THR A 18 -1.50 -2.77 -3.25
CA THR A 18 -0.96 -3.65 -4.30
C THR A 18 0.56 -3.68 -4.18
N PHE A 19 1.12 -4.88 -4.04
CA PHE A 19 2.56 -5.09 -3.90
C PHE A 19 3.17 -5.42 -5.26
N TYR A 20 4.24 -4.72 -5.62
CA TYR A 20 5.03 -4.99 -6.81
C TYR A 20 6.45 -5.39 -6.40
N ASN A 21 6.86 -6.58 -6.82
CA ASN A 21 8.23 -7.04 -6.66
C ASN A 21 9.07 -6.60 -7.86
N HIS A 22 10.05 -5.75 -7.59
CA HIS A 22 11.09 -5.34 -8.53
C HIS A 22 12.41 -5.99 -8.10
N GLN A 23 13.33 -6.28 -9.04
CA GLN A 23 14.55 -7.05 -8.77
C GLN A 23 15.34 -6.50 -7.57
N GLY A 24 15.16 -7.13 -6.39
CA GLY A 24 15.82 -6.74 -5.13
C GLY A 24 14.95 -5.97 -4.12
N GLY A 25 13.67 -5.70 -4.39
CA GLY A 25 12.81 -4.99 -3.46
C GLY A 25 11.31 -5.04 -3.78
N TRP A 26 10.52 -4.61 -2.82
CA TRP A 26 9.08 -4.47 -2.91
C TRP A 26 8.72 -2.99 -2.98
N THR A 27 7.74 -2.67 -3.79
CA THR A 27 7.08 -1.35 -3.81
C THR A 27 5.58 -1.55 -3.63
N THR A 28 4.86 -0.50 -3.26
CA THR A 28 3.42 -0.59 -3.01
C THR A 28 2.63 0.50 -3.73
N GLU A 29 1.42 0.15 -4.14
CA GLU A 29 0.43 1.11 -4.62
C GLU A 29 -0.79 1.04 -3.73
N LEU A 30 -1.12 2.17 -3.14
CA LEU A 30 -2.25 2.34 -2.26
C LEU A 30 -3.40 3.01 -3.01
N HIS A 31 -4.56 2.41 -2.90
CA HIS A 31 -5.80 2.93 -3.46
C HIS A 31 -6.83 2.99 -2.35
N ILE A 32 -7.16 4.21 -1.91
CA ILE A 32 -8.17 4.47 -0.89
C ILE A 32 -9.44 4.95 -1.59
N GLU A 33 -10.60 4.43 -1.19
CA GLU A 33 -11.89 4.84 -1.74
C GLU A 33 -12.14 6.33 -1.48
N GLY A 34 -12.37 7.11 -2.54
CA GLY A 34 -12.59 8.56 -2.46
C GLY A 34 -11.33 9.43 -2.51
N LEU A 35 -10.13 8.83 -2.53
CA LEU A 35 -8.85 9.54 -2.67
C LEU A 35 -8.10 9.13 -3.95
N PRO A 36 -7.19 9.97 -4.46
CA PRO A 36 -6.35 9.61 -5.58
C PRO A 36 -5.47 8.40 -5.24
N ARG A 37 -5.13 7.60 -6.25
CA ARG A 37 -4.19 6.49 -6.11
C ARG A 37 -2.80 7.03 -5.77
N ILE A 38 -2.21 6.52 -4.70
CA ILE A 38 -0.89 6.89 -4.24
C ILE A 38 0.03 5.71 -4.53
N ARG A 39 1.03 5.93 -5.37
CA ARG A 39 2.02 4.91 -5.67
C ARG A 39 3.32 5.27 -4.96
N ASP A 40 3.70 4.46 -3.99
CA ASP A 40 4.99 4.59 -3.33
C ASP A 40 6.03 3.81 -4.14
N SER A 41 6.58 4.50 -5.14
CA SER A 41 7.64 3.98 -6.02
C SER A 41 9.03 4.39 -5.55
N ASP A 42 9.11 5.34 -4.61
CA ASP A 42 10.35 5.89 -4.09
C ASP A 42 10.89 5.05 -2.93
N HIS A 43 10.02 4.41 -2.14
CA HIS A 43 10.46 3.45 -1.14
C HIS A 43 10.53 2.03 -1.68
N PHE A 44 11.71 1.43 -1.51
CA PHE A 44 11.96 0.03 -1.77
C PHE A 44 12.11 -0.70 -0.43
N TRP A 45 11.17 -1.59 -0.14
CA TRP A 45 11.22 -2.44 1.04
C TRP A 45 11.92 -3.76 0.73
N THR A 46 12.76 -4.22 1.64
CA THR A 46 13.43 -5.53 1.52
C THR A 46 12.45 -6.69 1.71
N SER A 47 11.40 -6.48 2.50
CA SER A 47 10.36 -7.48 2.79
C SER A 47 8.96 -6.97 2.44
N LYS A 48 8.09 -7.91 2.04
CA LYS A 48 6.67 -7.62 1.78
C LYS A 48 5.92 -7.18 3.03
N GLU A 49 6.33 -7.68 4.20
CA GLU A 49 5.71 -7.36 5.50
C GLU A 49 5.96 -5.90 5.88
N ASP A 50 7.22 -5.43 5.83
CA ASP A 50 7.55 -4.01 6.03
C ASP A 50 6.79 -3.09 5.05
N ALA A 51 6.71 -3.51 3.77
CA ALA A 51 5.98 -2.78 2.76
C ALA A 51 4.47 -2.70 3.09
N HIS A 52 3.92 -3.77 3.67
CA HIS A 52 2.52 -3.85 4.05
C HIS A 52 2.22 -2.94 5.25
N GLU A 53 3.03 -3.01 6.31
CA GLU A 53 2.84 -2.17 7.49
C GLU A 53 2.99 -0.68 7.16
N ALA A 54 3.98 -0.33 6.33
CA ALA A 54 4.17 1.05 5.87
C ALA A 54 2.96 1.56 5.05
N ALA A 55 2.54 0.80 4.03
CA ALA A 55 1.40 1.18 3.18
C ALA A 55 0.08 1.25 3.97
N ARG A 56 -0.10 0.35 4.95
CA ARG A 56 -1.25 0.37 5.85
C ARG A 56 -1.25 1.63 6.71
N LYS A 57 -0.11 1.98 7.33
CA LYS A 57 -0.02 3.19 8.15
C LYS A 57 -0.31 4.45 7.34
N VAL A 58 0.19 4.54 6.11
CA VAL A 58 -0.12 5.65 5.19
C VAL A 58 -1.62 5.68 4.87
N ALA A 59 -2.26 4.53 4.65
CA ALA A 59 -3.70 4.46 4.43
C ALA A 59 -4.49 4.98 5.62
N GLU A 60 -4.15 4.52 6.83
CA GLU A 60 -4.80 4.94 8.07
C GLU A 60 -4.59 6.45 8.31
N ASP A 61 -3.38 6.97 8.13
CA ASP A 61 -3.04 8.40 8.27
C ASP A 61 -3.84 9.29 7.29
N MET A 62 -3.93 8.87 6.02
CA MET A 62 -4.71 9.57 4.99
C MET A 62 -6.22 9.52 5.25
N ILE A 63 -6.71 8.46 5.89
CA ILE A 63 -8.13 8.34 6.30
C ILE A 63 -8.39 9.15 7.57
N ASP A 64 -7.41 9.27 8.48
CA ASP A 64 -7.54 10.05 9.71
C ASP A 64 -7.61 11.56 9.42
N GLY A 65 -6.82 12.04 8.45
CA GLY A 65 -6.90 13.39 7.89
C GLY A 65 -6.36 14.50 8.78
#